data_AF-A0A9E7KZA0-F1
#
_entry.id   AF-A0A9E7KZA0-F1
#
_cell.length_a   1.000
_cell.length_b   1.000
_cell.length_c   1.000
_cell.angle_alpha   90.00
_cell.angle_beta   90.00
_cell.angle_gamma   90.00
#
_symmetry.space_group_name_H-M   'P 1'
#
loop_
_entity.id
_entity.type
_entity.pdbx_description
1 polymer ?
#
loop_
_entity_poly.entity_id
_entity_poly.type
_entity_poly.pdbx_seq_one_letter_code
_entity_poly.pdbx_strand_id
1 'polypeptide(L)' 'MAVAGCPVCLLYVLVSAVDPRCPRCAAHVPVHNEPKKRPKFDLNSPTQLDDGVDDPN' A
#
# COMPACT_ATOMS: atom_id res chain seq x y z
N MET A 1 -20.16 -1.93 2.66
CA MET A 1 -19.54 -2.20 3.96
C MET A 1 -18.14 -2.74 3.71
N ALA A 2 -17.13 -2.33 4.47
CA ALA A 2 -15.77 -2.84 4.33
C ALA A 2 -15.23 -3.30 5.70
N VAL A 3 -14.29 -4.24 5.68
CA VAL A 3 -13.48 -4.59 6.85
C VAL A 3 -12.21 -3.75 6.79
N ALA A 4 -11.89 -3.06 7.88
CA ALA A 4 -10.67 -2.29 7.96
C ALA A 4 -10.03 -2.39 9.35
N GLY A 5 -8.71 -2.23 9.40
CA GLY A 5 -7.96 -2.20 10.65
C GLY A 5 -8.04 -0.80 11.27
N CYS A 6 -8.56 -0.70 12.50
CA CYS A 6 -8.53 0.56 13.23
C CYS A 6 -7.13 0.78 13.85
N PRO A 7 -6.40 1.85 13.49
CA PRO A 7 -5.05 2.10 13.99
C PRO A 7 -5.01 2.49 15.47
N VAL A 8 -6.13 2.96 16.03
CA VAL A 8 -6.24 3.35 17.44
C VAL A 8 -6.52 2.13 18.32
N CYS A 9 -7.50 1.33 17.93
CA CYS A 9 -7.96 0.24 18.78
C CYS A 9 -7.35 -1.13 18.43
N LEU A 10 -6.48 -1.19 17.43
CA LEU A 10 -5.74 -2.37 16.99
C LEU A 10 -6.62 -3.61 16.73
N LEU A 11 -7.87 -3.42 16.29
CA LEU A 11 -8.74 -4.52 15.83
C LEU A 11 -9.29 -4.22 14.44
N TYR A 12 -9.74 -5.29 13.79
CA TYR A 12 -10.58 -5.22 12.60
C TYR A 12 -12.01 -4.85 12.97
N VAL A 13 -12.59 -3.94 12.20
CA VAL A 13 -13.95 -3.44 12.39
C VAL A 13 -14.69 -3.38 11.06
N LEU A 14 -16.00 -3.59 11.11
CA LEU A 14 -16.89 -3.34 9.97
C LEU A 14 -17.24 -1.86 9.94
N VAL A 15 -17.01 -1.22 8.79
CA VAL A 15 -17.24 0.22 8.61
C VAL A 15 -18.10 0.51 7.37
N SER A 16 -18.80 1.65 7.42
CA SER A 16 -19.57 2.16 6.29
C SER A 16 -18.65 2.54 5.11
N ALA A 17 -19.16 2.42 3.89
CA ALA A 17 -18.44 2.84 2.69
C ALA A 17 -18.48 4.37 2.50
N VAL A 18 -19.50 5.05 3.06
CA VAL A 18 -19.70 6.50 2.92
C VAL A 18 -18.93 7.26 4.00
N ASP A 19 -18.91 6.72 5.22
CA ASP A 19 -18.26 7.34 6.38
C ASP A 19 -17.53 6.25 7.20
N PRO A 20 -16.28 5.95 6.86
CA PRO A 20 -15.54 4.85 7.45
C PRO A 20 -14.97 5.26 8.81
N ARG A 21 -15.83 5.34 9.83
CA ARG A 21 -15.44 5.56 11.22
C ARG A 21 -15.52 4.28 12.04
N CYS A 22 -14.56 4.11 12.95
CA CYS A 22 -14.52 2.98 13.86
C CYS A 22 -15.72 3.05 14.82
N PRO A 23 -16.56 2.00 14.93
CA PRO A 23 -17.72 2.01 15.81
C PRO A 23 -17.34 2.00 17.31
N ARG A 24 -16.09 1.71 17.66
CA ARG A 24 -15.61 1.70 19.05
C ARG A 24 -15.06 3.04 19.53
N CYS A 25 -14.28 3.73 18.69
CA CYS A 25 -13.57 4.95 19.09
C CYS A 25 -13.84 6.17 18.20
N ALA A 26 -14.74 6.04 17.22
CA ALA A 26 -15.08 7.05 16.24
C ALA A 26 -13.91 7.57 15.35
N ALA A 27 -12.70 7.05 15.51
CA ALA A 27 -11.57 7.39 14.65
C ALA A 27 -11.86 7.03 13.19
N HIS A 28 -11.43 7.89 12.27
CA HIS A 28 -11.49 7.60 10.84
C HIS A 28 -10.56 6.43 10.50
N VAL A 29 -11.07 5.47 9.73
CA VAL A 29 -10.34 4.25 9.38
C VAL A 29 -10.01 4.27 7.89
N PRO A 30 -8.72 4.12 7.49
CA PRO A 30 -8.35 4.02 6.09
C PRO A 30 -9.01 2.80 5.43
N VAL A 31 -9.84 3.04 4.42
CA VAL A 31 -10.45 2.01 3.57
C VAL A 31 -9.92 2.16 2.15
N HIS A 32 -9.38 1.09 1.57
CA HIS A 32 -8.99 1.08 0.16
C HIS A 32 -10.17 0.56 -0.66
N ASN A 33 -11.03 1.48 -1.11
CA ASN A 33 -12.22 1.16 -1.90
C ASN A 33 -11.99 1.18 -3.41
N GLU A 34 -10.83 1.66 -3.87
CA GLU A 34 -10.55 1.74 -5.31
C GLU A 34 -9.75 0.52 -5.79
N PRO A 35 -10.11 -0.06 -6.95
CA PRO A 35 -9.27 -1.03 -7.63
C PRO A 35 -8.01 -0.31 -8.12
N LYS A 36 -6.99 -0.25 -7.25
CA LYS A 36 -5.66 0.22 -7.64
C LYS A 36 -5.19 -0.69 -8.77
N LYS A 37 -5.02 -0.14 -9.98
CA LYS A 37 -4.31 -0.82 -11.07
C LYS A 37 -3.08 -1.46 -10.46
N ARG A 38 -2.89 -2.77 -10.67
CA ARG A 38 -1.77 -3.51 -10.06
C ARG A 38 -0.49 -2.72 -10.33
N PRO A 39 0.17 -2.15 -9.31
CA PRO A 39 1.44 -1.49 -9.52
C PRO A 39 2.39 -2.57 -10.04
N LYS A 40 2.89 -2.39 -11.26
CA LYS A 40 3.94 -3.25 -11.81
C LYS A 40 5.21 -2.90 -11.05
N PHE A 41 5.42 -3.57 -9.93
CA PHE A 41 6.61 -3.44 -9.11
C PHE A 41 7.70 -4.32 -9.75
N ASP A 42 8.59 -3.69 -10.49
CA ASP A 42 9.81 -4.33 -10.97
C ASP A 42 10.94 -4.04 -9.96
N LEU A 43 11.55 -5.10 -9.45
CA LEU A 43 12.61 -5.02 -8.44
C LEU A 43 14.01 -5.00 -9.08
N ASN A 44 14.11 -5.02 -10.40
CA ASN A 44 15.37 -5.13 -11.13
C ASN A 44 15.76 -3.76 -11.70
N SER A 45 16.21 -2.86 -10.83
CA SER A 45 17.04 -1.72 -11.26
C SER A 45 18.50 -2.09 -11.05
N PRO A 46 19.21 -2.65 -12.04
CA PRO A 46 20.66 -2.77 -11.93
C PRO A 46 21.20 -1.34 -11.82
N THR A 47 21.82 -1.03 -10.68
CA THR A 47 22.76 0.08 -10.55
C THR A 47 23.69 -0.02 -11.77
N GLN A 48 23.81 1.03 -12.58
CA GLN A 48 24.83 1.05 -13.62
C GLN A 48 26.19 0.78 -12.94
N LEU A 49 26.71 -0.42 -13.12
CA LEU A 49 28.13 -0.66 -13.18
C LEU A 49 28.53 -0.28 -14.60
N ASP A 50 28.58 1.02 -14.88
CA ASP A 50 29.53 1.52 -15.86
C ASP A 50 30.89 1.61 -15.17
N ASP A 51 31.68 0.56 -15.31
CA ASP A 51 33.12 0.71 -15.44
C ASP A 51 33.53 -0.30 -16.52
N GLY A 52 33.94 0.26 -17.66
CA GLY A 52 33.96 -0.38 -18.95
C GLY A 52 34.86 -1.61 -19.05
N VAL A 53 34.30 -2.68 -19.61
CA VAL A 53 35.09 -3.62 -20.42
C VAL A 53 34.98 -3.15 -21.86
N ASP A 54 35.97 -2.40 -22.28
CA ASP A 54 36.47 -2.43 -23.65
C ASP A 54 37.98 -2.14 -23.59
N ASP A 55 38.81 -3.17 -23.77
CA ASP A 55 40.00 -3.02 -24.59
C ASP A 55 40.32 -4.35 -25.28
N PRO A 56 40.28 -4.40 -26.62
CA PRO A 56 40.83 -5.49 -27.40
C PRO A 56 42.29 -5.16 -27.79
N ASN A 57 43.25 -5.87 -27.20
CA ASN A 57 44.57 -6.13 -27.80
C ASN A 57 45.22 -7.40 -27.25
#